data_AF-A0A838YD97-F1
#
_entry.id   AF-A0A838YD97-F1
#
_cell.length_a   1.000
_cell.length_b   1.000
_cell.length_c   1.000
_cell.angle_alpha   90.00
_cell.angle_beta   90.00
_cell.angle_gamma   90.00
#
_symmetry.space_group_name_H-M   'P 1'
#
loop_
_entity.id
_entity.type
_entity.pdbx_description
1 polymer ?
#
loop_
_entity_poly.entity_id
_entity_poly.type
_entity_poly.pdbx_seq_one_letter_code
_entity_poly.pdbx_strand_id
1 'polypeptide(L)'
;MQNWNLIFGIIIISSPILFAMIAFPDSISWSWNEGRGGYLFALVFVVAELLGLKIVISKKRLLVVIPMAIITISYLISLEYGLRDYIIESAEQFGVQLIYSWTWMWDFVVMAIFIVVALHIFFGTRWIRIAPAGPIFLTGTAIILSLDAFFPYDTLGPLQYVVPYFIQANVWLITVLDLGTAVAKDNVMFLRGEHGSIALQVFWPSAGVHSIIIFSLVIGAFMLKLNIPRNRKAMYFVLGIIGTIIVNLIRIFSLSWYALKVTTDPAAWEEFHQIAGEIMFLPWLFAFILVVILIESRRLKKLESKGQNHT
;
A
#
# COMPACT_ATOMS: atom_id res chain seq x y z
N MET A 1 -14.21 6.25 -30.88
CA MET A 1 -13.14 7.26 -31.00
C MET A 1 -12.35 7.28 -29.70
N GLN A 2 -11.09 6.86 -29.74
CA GLN A 2 -10.23 6.78 -28.56
C GLN A 2 -9.89 8.20 -28.09
N ASN A 3 -10.10 8.48 -26.80
CA ASN A 3 -9.94 9.81 -26.24
C ASN A 3 -8.46 10.05 -25.92
N TRP A 4 -7.68 10.42 -26.94
CA TRP A 4 -6.23 10.66 -26.82
C TRP A 4 -5.87 11.64 -25.69
N ASN A 5 -6.70 12.65 -25.42
CA ASN A 5 -6.47 13.60 -24.34
C ASN A 5 -6.48 12.95 -22.95
N LEU A 6 -7.33 11.93 -22.73
CA LEU A 6 -7.32 11.19 -21.48
C LEU A 6 -6.05 10.36 -21.34
N ILE A 7 -5.59 9.72 -22.42
CA ILE A 7 -4.33 8.97 -22.44
C ILE A 7 -3.16 9.91 -22.11
N PHE A 8 -3.09 11.08 -22.74
CA PHE A 8 -2.09 12.10 -22.40
C PHE A 8 -2.20 12.56 -20.94
N GLY A 9 -3.41 12.74 -20.41
CA GLY A 9 -3.61 13.06 -19.00
C GLY A 9 -3.07 11.97 -18.06
N ILE A 10 -3.29 10.70 -18.37
CA ILE A 10 -2.73 9.57 -17.61
C ILE A 10 -1.20 9.60 -17.68
N ILE A 11 -0.62 9.81 -18.85
CA ILE A 11 0.83 9.89 -19.03
C ILE A 11 1.41 11.05 -18.20
N ILE A 12 0.79 12.23 -18.21
CA ILE A 12 1.25 13.40 -17.45
C ILE A 12 1.18 13.15 -15.94
N ILE A 13 0.10 12.56 -15.42
CA ILE A 13 -0.01 12.23 -13.99
C ILE A 13 0.99 11.13 -13.61
N SER A 14 1.23 10.19 -14.50
CA SER A 14 2.15 9.07 -14.25
C SER A 14 3.62 9.49 -14.37
N SER A 15 3.93 10.61 -15.03
CA SER A 15 5.30 10.93 -15.41
C SER A 15 6.25 11.15 -14.24
N PRO A 16 5.89 11.80 -13.11
CA PRO A 16 6.83 11.92 -11.99
C PRO A 16 7.11 10.59 -11.31
N ILE A 17 6.11 9.70 -11.25
CA ILE A 17 6.29 8.33 -10.72
C ILE A 17 7.23 7.54 -11.63
N LEU A 18 6.93 7.49 -12.93
CA LEU A 18 7.75 6.77 -13.90
C LEU A 18 9.18 7.32 -13.95
N PHE A 19 9.33 8.65 -13.86
CA PHE A 19 10.63 9.31 -13.77
C PHE A 19 11.40 8.84 -12.53
N ALA A 20 10.79 8.85 -11.34
CA ALA A 20 11.45 8.39 -10.12
C ALA A 20 11.95 6.94 -10.26
N MET A 21 11.12 6.06 -10.82
CA MET A 21 11.46 4.65 -11.01
C MET A 21 12.59 4.42 -12.02
N ILE A 22 12.67 5.23 -13.08
CA ILE A 22 13.66 5.08 -14.15
C ILE A 22 14.98 5.78 -13.80
N ALA A 23 14.90 7.01 -13.29
CA ALA A 23 16.07 7.83 -13.01
C ALA A 23 16.74 7.48 -11.66
N PHE A 24 15.96 7.01 -10.68
CA PHE A 24 16.43 6.69 -9.34
C PHE A 24 15.99 5.27 -8.91
N PRO A 25 16.39 4.22 -9.66
CA PRO A 25 15.97 2.85 -9.36
C PRO A 25 16.37 2.40 -7.95
N ASP A 26 17.52 2.86 -7.44
CA ASP A 26 18.01 2.52 -6.10
C ASP A 26 17.14 3.10 -4.97
N SER A 27 16.31 4.11 -5.27
CA SER A 27 15.34 4.65 -4.33
C SER A 27 14.08 3.78 -4.21
N ILE A 28 13.95 2.74 -5.03
CA ILE A 28 12.86 1.76 -4.97
C ILE A 28 13.25 0.68 -3.96
N SER A 29 12.84 0.90 -2.72
CA SER A 29 12.82 -0.14 -1.68
C SER A 29 11.39 -0.60 -1.45
N TRP A 30 11.28 -1.89 -1.13
CA TRP A 30 10.05 -2.62 -0.82
C TRP A 30 9.88 -2.79 0.69
N SER A 31 10.39 -1.83 1.45
CA SER A 31 10.24 -1.76 2.90
C SER A 31 9.02 -0.91 3.26
N TRP A 32 8.48 -1.14 4.45
CA TRP A 32 7.29 -0.47 4.94
C TRP A 32 7.54 1.01 5.33
N ASN A 33 8.78 1.37 5.65
CA ASN A 33 9.20 2.72 6.02
C ASN A 33 10.29 3.33 5.13
N GLU A 34 10.71 2.62 4.08
CA GLU A 34 11.78 3.07 3.20
C GLU A 34 11.44 2.96 1.72
N GLY A 35 11.91 3.95 0.97
CA GLY A 35 11.88 3.96 -0.47
C GLY A 35 10.56 4.40 -1.09
N ARG A 36 10.56 4.38 -2.43
CA ARG A 36 9.46 4.81 -3.29
C ARG A 36 8.67 3.63 -3.88
N GLY A 37 8.83 2.41 -3.38
CA GLY A 37 8.09 1.23 -3.86
C GLY A 37 6.58 1.47 -3.92
N GLY A 38 6.04 2.19 -2.92
CA GLY A 38 4.65 2.61 -2.87
C GLY A 38 4.15 3.42 -4.07
N TYR A 39 5.03 4.13 -4.79
CA TYR A 39 4.63 4.86 -6.01
C TYR A 39 4.08 3.94 -7.09
N LEU A 40 4.55 2.69 -7.18
CA LEU A 40 4.01 1.74 -8.14
C LEU A 40 2.53 1.45 -7.86
N PHE A 41 2.12 1.38 -6.58
CA PHE A 41 0.71 1.19 -6.23
C PHE A 41 -0.14 2.39 -6.62
N ALA A 42 0.35 3.60 -6.34
CA ALA A 42 -0.32 4.82 -6.78
C ALA A 42 -0.47 4.86 -8.30
N LEU A 43 0.56 4.49 -9.05
CA LEU A 43 0.53 4.38 -10.51
C LEU A 43 -0.54 3.39 -10.97
N VAL A 44 -0.55 2.18 -10.42
CA VAL A 44 -1.53 1.15 -10.80
C VAL A 44 -2.95 1.62 -10.49
N PHE A 45 -3.21 2.25 -9.35
CA PHE A 45 -4.53 2.79 -9.03
C PHE A 45 -4.96 3.90 -9.97
N VAL A 46 -4.09 4.89 -10.24
CA VAL A 46 -4.39 5.99 -11.16
C VAL A 46 -4.69 5.45 -12.55
N VAL A 47 -3.85 4.55 -13.06
CA VAL A 47 -4.03 3.94 -14.38
C VAL A 47 -5.32 3.12 -14.42
N ALA A 48 -5.56 2.24 -13.45
CA ALA A 48 -6.75 1.39 -13.40
C ALA A 48 -8.06 2.20 -13.27
N GLU A 49 -8.06 3.31 -12.54
CA GLU A 49 -9.25 4.14 -12.34
C GLU A 49 -9.54 5.07 -13.52
N LEU A 50 -8.51 5.48 -14.27
CA LEU A 50 -8.65 6.40 -15.39
C LEU A 50 -8.77 5.70 -16.75
N LEU A 51 -8.19 4.50 -16.91
CA LEU A 51 -8.28 3.74 -18.15
C LEU A 51 -9.74 3.37 -18.46
N GLY A 52 -10.13 3.55 -19.73
CA GLY A 52 -11.48 3.21 -20.20
C GLY A 52 -12.56 4.24 -19.88
N LEU A 53 -12.26 5.33 -19.17
CA LEU A 53 -13.21 6.41 -18.96
C LEU A 53 -13.55 7.13 -20.28
N LYS A 54 -14.84 7.42 -20.49
CA LYS A 54 -15.33 8.20 -21.64
C LYS A 54 -15.42 9.70 -21.32
N ILE A 55 -14.45 10.24 -20.58
CA ILE A 55 -14.43 11.66 -20.14
C ILE A 55 -13.36 12.42 -20.90
N VAL A 56 -13.75 13.46 -21.63
CA VAL A 56 -12.81 14.30 -22.41
C VAL A 56 -12.16 15.36 -21.51
N ILE A 57 -10.83 15.34 -21.47
CA ILE A 57 -10.02 16.40 -20.84
C ILE A 57 -9.70 17.45 -21.90
N SER A 58 -9.83 18.73 -21.57
CA SER A 58 -9.51 19.81 -22.50
C SER A 58 -7.98 19.98 -22.65
N LYS A 59 -7.51 20.36 -23.84
CA LYS A 59 -6.08 20.62 -24.09
C LYS A 59 -5.50 21.66 -23.13
N LYS A 60 -6.27 22.70 -22.79
CA LYS A 60 -5.87 23.73 -21.82
C LYS A 60 -5.57 23.11 -20.45
N ARG A 61 -6.41 22.20 -19.96
CA ARG A 61 -6.19 21.51 -18.67
C ARG A 61 -4.94 20.64 -18.70
N LEU A 62 -4.69 19.93 -19.81
CA LEU A 62 -3.46 19.15 -19.98
C LEU A 62 -2.22 20.04 -19.89
N LEU A 63 -2.20 21.15 -20.63
CA LEU A 63 -1.08 22.09 -20.64
C LEU A 63 -0.79 22.72 -19.27
N VAL A 64 -1.82 22.95 -18.45
CA VAL A 64 -1.67 23.50 -17.09
C VAL A 64 -0.99 22.51 -16.13
N VAL A 65 -1.19 21.20 -16.31
CA VAL A 65 -0.60 20.19 -15.41
C VAL A 65 0.87 19.88 -15.76
N ILE A 66 1.32 20.15 -17.00
CA ILE A 66 2.72 19.89 -17.40
C ILE A 66 3.74 20.63 -16.52
N PRO A 67 3.62 21.96 -16.26
CA PRO A 67 4.52 22.65 -15.34
C PRO A 67 4.52 22.04 -13.93
N MET A 68 3.38 21.55 -13.45
CA MET A 68 3.31 20.90 -12.14
C MET A 68 4.07 19.58 -12.11
N ALA A 69 3.96 18.77 -13.17
CA ALA A 69 4.73 17.54 -13.30
C ALA A 69 6.23 17.84 -13.35
N ILE A 70 6.63 18.90 -14.06
CA ILE A 70 8.02 19.37 -14.09
C ILE A 70 8.48 19.78 -12.69
N ILE A 71 7.69 20.54 -11.93
CA ILE A 71 8.03 20.93 -10.55
C ILE A 71 8.22 19.71 -9.66
N THR A 72 7.32 18.71 -9.73
CA THR A 72 7.44 17.47 -8.95
C THR A 72 8.68 16.68 -9.36
N ILE A 73 9.01 16.63 -10.65
CA ILE A 73 10.25 16.01 -11.14
C ILE A 73 11.47 16.78 -10.63
N SER A 74 11.45 18.11 -10.66
CA SER A 74 12.53 18.95 -10.12
C SER A 74 12.73 18.73 -8.62
N TYR A 75 11.65 18.56 -7.85
CA TYR A 75 11.74 18.15 -6.44
C TYR A 75 12.45 16.81 -6.29
N LEU A 76 12.06 15.80 -7.07
CA LEU A 76 12.67 14.47 -7.02
C LEU A 76 14.16 14.51 -7.37
N ILE A 77 14.54 15.33 -8.36
CA ILE A 77 15.93 15.58 -8.71
C ILE A 77 16.65 16.26 -7.55
N SER A 78 16.08 17.33 -6.96
CA SER A 78 16.75 18.08 -5.90
C SER A 78 17.05 17.26 -4.64
N LEU A 79 16.31 16.18 -4.39
CA LEU A 79 16.61 15.25 -3.30
C LEU A 79 18.00 14.64 -3.44
N GLU A 80 18.43 14.35 -4.66
CA GLU A 80 19.76 13.79 -4.96
C GLU A 80 20.87 14.87 -4.95
N TYR A 81 20.50 16.15 -4.86
CA TYR A 81 21.42 17.30 -4.82
C TYR A 81 21.33 18.06 -3.48
N GLY A 82 21.10 17.33 -2.38
CA GLY A 82 21.21 17.85 -1.02
C GLY A 82 19.90 18.24 -0.33
N LEU A 83 18.75 18.26 -1.04
CA LEU A 83 17.47 18.48 -0.36
C LEU A 83 17.14 17.33 0.62
N ARG A 84 17.57 16.10 0.32
CA ARG A 84 17.39 14.96 1.22
C ARG A 84 18.12 15.16 2.56
N ASP A 85 19.35 15.65 2.50
CA ASP A 85 20.15 15.93 3.71
C ASP A 85 19.48 17.00 4.57
N TYR A 86 18.99 18.07 3.94
CA TYR A 86 18.22 19.11 4.64
C TYR A 86 16.96 18.56 5.33
N ILE A 87 16.22 17.65 4.67
CA ILE A 87 15.07 16.98 5.27
C ILE A 87 15.51 16.13 6.47
N ILE A 88 16.60 15.38 6.36
CA ILE A 88 17.14 14.55 7.45
C ILE A 88 17.55 15.44 8.64
N GLU A 89 18.31 16.51 8.40
CA GLU A 89 18.74 17.44 9.45
C GLU A 89 17.57 18.11 10.15
N SER A 90 16.48 18.41 9.43
CA SER A 90 15.28 18.98 10.04
C SER A 90 14.60 18.05 11.04
N ALA A 91 14.84 16.73 10.98
CA ALA A 91 14.21 15.73 11.85
C ALA A 91 14.50 16.01 13.34
N GLU A 92 15.72 16.45 13.66
CA GLU A 92 16.12 16.80 15.04
C GLU A 92 15.29 17.96 15.60
N GLN A 93 15.00 18.96 14.77
CA GLN A 93 14.25 20.15 15.18
C GLN A 93 12.79 19.82 15.53
N PHE A 94 12.23 18.79 14.90
CA PHE A 94 10.85 18.34 15.13
C PHE A 94 10.74 17.22 16.17
N GLY A 95 11.86 16.76 16.75
CA GLY A 95 11.84 15.65 17.71
C GLY A 95 11.41 14.32 17.10
N VAL A 96 11.74 14.10 15.82
CA VAL A 96 11.48 12.85 15.10
C VAL A 96 12.29 11.71 15.72
N GLN A 97 11.66 10.56 15.90
CA GLN A 97 12.30 9.36 16.47
C GLN A 97 12.79 8.39 15.39
N LEU A 98 12.10 8.30 14.24
CA LEU A 98 12.51 7.43 13.13
C LEU A 98 12.75 8.24 11.86
N ILE A 99 14.03 8.49 11.56
CA ILE A 99 14.48 9.36 10.47
C ILE A 99 14.04 8.83 9.11
N TYR A 100 14.12 7.52 8.87
CA TYR A 100 13.73 6.95 7.57
C TYR A 100 12.27 7.27 7.21
N SER A 101 11.34 7.03 8.14
CA SER A 101 9.93 7.35 7.94
C SER A 101 9.71 8.84 7.70
N TRP A 102 10.43 9.70 8.41
CA TRP A 102 10.41 11.14 8.18
C TRP A 102 10.91 11.54 6.79
N THR A 103 12.06 11.02 6.36
CA THR A 103 12.65 11.31 5.06
C THR A 103 11.72 10.91 3.92
N TRP A 104 11.19 9.69 3.96
CA TRP A 104 10.36 9.17 2.87
C TRP A 104 8.93 9.70 2.89
N MET A 105 8.39 10.09 4.06
CA MET A 105 7.07 10.72 4.16
C MET A 105 6.90 11.88 3.17
N TRP A 106 7.90 12.75 3.05
CA TRP A 106 7.84 13.93 2.19
C TRP A 106 7.66 13.61 0.72
N ASP A 107 8.25 12.52 0.24
CA ASP A 107 8.06 12.03 -1.12
C ASP A 107 6.58 11.70 -1.38
N PHE A 108 5.95 10.96 -0.46
CA PHE A 108 4.53 10.66 -0.53
C PHE A 108 3.63 11.89 -0.38
N VAL A 109 4.01 12.86 0.47
CA VAL A 109 3.29 14.14 0.61
C VAL A 109 3.30 14.93 -0.70
N VAL A 110 4.48 15.15 -1.28
CA VAL A 110 4.63 15.93 -2.53
C VAL A 110 3.91 15.22 -3.68
N MET A 111 4.03 13.89 -3.78
CA MET A 111 3.32 13.13 -4.80
C MET A 111 1.80 13.18 -4.60
N ALA A 112 1.30 13.06 -3.36
CA ALA A 112 -0.13 13.16 -3.07
C ALA A 112 -0.68 14.52 -3.49
N ILE A 113 0.01 15.62 -3.15
CA ILE A 113 -0.37 16.98 -3.54
C ILE A 113 -0.42 17.08 -5.07
N PHE A 114 0.63 16.64 -5.76
CA PHE A 114 0.67 16.67 -7.22
C PHE A 114 -0.51 15.94 -7.85
N ILE A 115 -0.77 14.68 -7.45
CA ILE A 115 -1.85 13.88 -8.04
C ILE A 115 -3.22 14.49 -7.72
N VAL A 116 -3.46 14.95 -6.48
CA VAL A 116 -4.73 15.59 -6.11
C VAL A 116 -4.98 16.83 -6.93
N VAL A 117 -3.98 17.72 -7.07
CA VAL A 117 -4.14 18.95 -7.83
C VAL A 117 -4.31 18.66 -9.32
N ALA A 118 -3.54 17.73 -9.90
CA ALA A 118 -3.68 17.32 -11.29
C ALA A 118 -5.07 16.76 -11.59
N LEU A 119 -5.56 15.85 -10.74
CA LEU A 119 -6.90 15.29 -10.86
C LEU A 119 -8.00 16.35 -10.67
N HIS A 120 -7.80 17.31 -9.75
CA HIS A 120 -8.72 18.43 -9.57
C HIS A 120 -8.75 19.34 -10.81
N ILE A 121 -7.61 19.62 -11.45
CA ILE A 121 -7.57 20.40 -12.70
C ILE A 121 -8.29 19.64 -13.82
N PHE A 122 -8.08 18.32 -13.93
CA PHE A 122 -8.69 17.51 -14.98
C PHE A 122 -10.20 17.36 -14.83
N PHE A 123 -10.69 17.10 -13.61
CA PHE A 123 -12.07 16.67 -13.37
C PHE A 123 -12.88 17.58 -12.43
N GLY A 124 -12.29 18.65 -11.90
CA GLY A 124 -12.88 19.46 -10.82
C GLY A 124 -13.11 18.61 -9.57
N THR A 125 -14.05 19.00 -8.72
CA THR A 125 -14.42 18.25 -7.49
C THR A 125 -14.90 16.82 -7.74
N ARG A 126 -15.24 16.45 -8.98
CA ARG A 126 -15.68 15.10 -9.35
C ARG A 126 -14.57 14.06 -9.27
N TRP A 127 -13.30 14.48 -9.19
CA TRP A 127 -12.17 13.54 -9.12
C TRP A 127 -12.30 12.54 -7.96
N ILE A 128 -12.86 12.96 -6.83
CA ILE A 128 -13.06 12.12 -5.62
C ILE A 128 -13.94 10.90 -5.93
N ARG A 129 -14.82 10.99 -6.93
CA ARG A 129 -15.64 9.86 -7.38
C ARG A 129 -15.03 9.11 -8.56
N ILE A 130 -14.13 9.75 -9.31
CA ILE A 130 -13.56 9.23 -10.56
C ILE A 130 -12.27 8.46 -10.30
N ALA A 131 -11.31 9.02 -9.58
CA ALA A 131 -10.00 8.43 -9.31
C ALA A 131 -9.45 8.77 -7.89
N PRO A 132 -10.14 8.37 -6.81
CA PRO A 132 -9.69 8.60 -5.44
C PRO A 132 -8.64 7.61 -4.93
N ALA A 133 -8.47 6.41 -5.50
CA ALA A 133 -7.65 5.38 -4.85
C ALA A 133 -6.16 5.76 -4.80
N GLY A 134 -5.61 6.33 -5.88
CA GLY A 134 -4.23 6.83 -5.92
C GLY A 134 -3.97 7.90 -4.84
N PRO A 135 -4.75 9.00 -4.80
CA PRO A 135 -4.67 10.00 -3.73
C PRO A 135 -4.82 9.43 -2.31
N ILE A 136 -5.83 8.58 -2.08
CA ILE A 136 -6.09 7.99 -0.77
C ILE A 136 -4.90 7.13 -0.34
N PHE A 137 -4.33 6.35 -1.26
CA PHE A 137 -3.16 5.53 -0.99
C PHE A 137 -1.96 6.40 -0.60
N LEU A 138 -1.58 7.37 -1.44
CA LEU A 138 -0.40 8.22 -1.17
C LEU A 138 -0.56 9.04 0.11
N THR A 139 -1.72 9.65 0.34
CA THR A 139 -2.00 10.38 1.59
C THR A 139 -2.02 9.45 2.79
N GLY A 140 -2.60 8.25 2.66
CA GLY A 140 -2.60 7.24 3.72
C GLY A 140 -1.19 6.81 4.09
N THR A 141 -0.34 6.53 3.10
CA THR A 141 1.08 6.20 3.32
C THR A 141 1.83 7.35 3.97
N ALA A 142 1.63 8.60 3.52
CA ALA A 142 2.24 9.76 4.17
C ALA A 142 1.85 9.89 5.64
N ILE A 143 0.56 9.69 5.97
CA ILE A 143 0.08 9.71 7.37
C ILE A 143 0.72 8.57 8.18
N ILE A 144 0.83 7.37 7.61
CA ILE A 144 1.42 6.22 8.28
C ILE A 144 2.91 6.45 8.56
N LEU A 145 3.66 6.95 7.58
CA LEU A 145 5.08 7.30 7.74
C LEU A 145 5.24 8.45 8.75
N SER A 146 4.33 9.41 8.78
CA SER A 146 4.32 10.46 9.80
C SER A 146 4.10 9.89 11.20
N LEU A 147 3.08 9.05 11.38
CA LEU A 147 2.80 8.40 12.65
C LEU A 147 3.99 7.58 13.12
N ASP A 148 4.64 6.86 12.22
CA ASP A 148 5.81 6.06 12.55
C ASP A 148 7.08 6.90 12.81
N ALA A 149 7.24 8.03 12.14
CA ALA A 149 8.34 8.96 12.40
C ALA A 149 8.31 9.54 13.83
N PHE A 150 7.10 9.83 14.34
CA PHE A 150 6.92 10.43 15.67
C PHE A 150 6.62 9.41 16.78
N PHE A 151 6.01 8.28 16.43
CA PHE A 151 5.58 7.22 17.33
C PHE A 151 5.97 5.84 16.77
N PRO A 152 7.28 5.56 16.64
CA PRO A 152 7.75 4.32 16.04
C PRO A 152 7.47 3.10 16.90
N TYR A 153 7.61 1.92 16.30
CA TYR A 153 7.64 0.64 16.99
C TYR A 153 6.33 0.36 17.77
N ASP A 154 6.43 0.07 19.07
CA ASP A 154 5.32 -0.28 19.94
C ASP A 154 4.67 0.92 20.67
N THR A 155 5.13 2.15 20.39
CA THR A 155 4.65 3.36 21.08
C THR A 155 3.22 3.77 20.67
N LEU A 156 2.75 3.36 19.49
CA LEU A 156 1.35 3.46 19.08
C LEU A 156 0.50 2.35 19.70
N GLY A 157 0.29 2.43 21.02
CA GLY A 157 -0.37 1.41 21.84
C GLY A 157 -1.62 0.76 21.24
N PRO A 158 -2.60 1.52 20.70
CA PRO A 158 -3.79 0.93 20.08
C PRO A 158 -3.51 0.05 18.85
N LEU A 159 -2.51 0.40 18.03
CA LEU A 159 -2.14 -0.39 16.85
C LEU A 159 -1.29 -1.60 17.25
N GLN A 160 -0.46 -1.47 18.28
CA GLN A 160 0.36 -2.56 18.79
C GLN A 160 -0.46 -3.63 19.54
N TYR A 161 -1.62 -3.26 20.09
CA TYR A 161 -2.49 -4.16 20.87
C TYR A 161 -2.83 -5.48 20.17
N VAL A 162 -2.99 -5.47 18.85
CA VAL A 162 -3.36 -6.68 18.10
C VAL A 162 -2.17 -7.63 17.87
N VAL A 163 -0.94 -7.14 17.97
CA VAL A 163 0.27 -7.86 17.55
C VAL A 163 0.51 -9.15 18.37
N PRO A 164 0.39 -9.16 19.71
CA PRO A 164 0.58 -10.38 20.49
C PRO A 164 -0.35 -11.54 20.04
N TYR A 165 -1.57 -11.24 19.59
CA TYR A 165 -2.49 -12.25 19.10
C TYR A 165 -2.02 -12.89 17.78
N PHE A 166 -1.45 -12.08 16.86
CA PHE A 166 -0.85 -12.60 15.62
C PHE A 166 0.36 -13.49 15.90
N ILE A 167 1.21 -13.08 16.85
CA ILE A 167 2.37 -13.86 17.27
C ILE A 167 1.93 -15.19 17.89
N GLN A 168 0.97 -15.17 18.83
CA GLN A 168 0.47 -16.39 19.47
C GLN A 168 -0.16 -17.36 18.47
N ALA A 169 -0.92 -16.86 17.49
CA ALA A 169 -1.47 -17.70 16.42
C ALA A 169 -0.36 -18.37 15.59
N ASN A 170 0.75 -17.66 15.35
CA ASN A 170 1.91 -18.20 14.66
C ASN A 170 2.66 -19.25 15.48
N VAL A 171 2.88 -19.00 16.77
CA VAL A 171 3.47 -19.99 17.68
C VAL A 171 2.63 -21.26 17.69
N TRP A 172 1.30 -21.13 17.79
CA TRP A 172 0.40 -22.27 17.73
C TRP A 172 0.54 -23.06 16.43
N LEU A 173 0.58 -22.38 15.26
CA LEU A 173 0.81 -23.04 13.97
C LEU A 173 2.14 -23.79 13.92
N ILE A 174 3.22 -23.18 14.40
CA ILE A 174 4.56 -23.79 14.44
C ILE A 174 4.56 -25.06 15.31
N THR A 175 3.93 -25.01 16.49
CA THR A 175 3.83 -26.15 17.41
C THR A 175 2.99 -27.28 16.83
N VAL A 176 1.83 -26.97 16.23
CA VAL A 176 0.93 -28.00 15.64
C VAL A 176 1.57 -28.68 14.44
N LEU A 177 2.39 -27.96 13.67
CA LEU A 177 3.09 -28.49 12.49
C LEU A 177 4.46 -29.11 12.81
N ASP A 178 4.87 -29.14 14.09
CA ASP A 178 6.15 -29.68 14.56
C ASP A 178 7.38 -29.12 13.79
N LEU A 179 7.39 -27.80 13.56
CA LEU A 179 8.44 -27.16 12.75
C LEU A 179 9.69 -26.77 13.56
N GLY A 180 9.60 -26.80 14.89
CA GLY A 180 10.64 -26.39 15.82
C GLY A 180 10.04 -25.91 17.14
N THR A 181 10.86 -25.31 18.01
CA THR A 181 10.36 -24.70 19.25
C THR A 181 10.05 -23.23 19.02
N ALA A 182 8.87 -22.79 19.41
CA ALA A 182 8.46 -21.39 19.36
C ALA A 182 7.80 -20.96 20.67
N VAL A 183 8.17 -19.78 21.17
CA VAL A 183 7.59 -19.19 22.38
C VAL A 183 7.33 -17.70 22.13
N ALA A 184 6.15 -17.23 22.53
CA ALA A 184 5.79 -15.82 22.44
C ALA A 184 5.95 -15.13 23.80
N LYS A 185 6.49 -13.93 23.81
CA LYS A 185 6.43 -13.00 24.94
C LYS A 185 6.16 -11.60 24.41
N ASP A 186 5.00 -11.05 24.76
CA ASP A 186 4.54 -9.74 24.29
C ASP A 186 4.57 -9.62 22.76
N ASN A 187 5.42 -8.76 22.22
CA ASN A 187 5.63 -8.57 20.79
C ASN A 187 6.87 -9.30 20.23
N VAL A 188 7.49 -10.18 21.01
CA VAL A 188 8.69 -10.95 20.62
C VAL A 188 8.34 -12.43 20.47
N MET A 189 8.80 -13.03 19.38
CA MET A 189 8.73 -14.46 19.11
C MET A 189 10.14 -15.06 19.19
N PHE A 190 10.35 -15.97 20.13
CA PHE A 190 11.58 -16.74 20.24
C PHE A 190 11.43 -18.04 19.46
N LEU A 191 12.31 -18.25 18.50
CA LEU A 191 12.32 -19.40 17.61
C LEU A 191 13.61 -20.19 17.80
N ARG A 192 13.50 -21.52 17.82
CA ARG A 192 14.64 -22.45 17.79
C ARG A 192 14.37 -23.55 16.78
N GLY A 193 15.18 -23.56 15.72
CA GLY A 193 15.07 -24.46 14.58
C GLY A 193 16.37 -25.19 14.28
N GLU A 194 16.54 -25.58 13.03
CA GLU A 194 17.64 -26.43 12.56
C GLU A 194 18.99 -25.68 12.52
N HIS A 195 18.95 -24.36 12.36
CA HIS A 195 20.14 -23.50 12.23
C HIS A 195 20.49 -22.74 13.51
N GLY A 196 19.72 -22.91 14.59
CA GLY A 196 19.96 -22.24 15.86
C GLY A 196 18.72 -21.54 16.41
N SER A 197 18.95 -20.51 17.23
CA SER A 197 17.89 -19.72 17.86
C SER A 197 17.91 -18.28 17.35
N ILE A 198 16.73 -17.70 17.14
CA ILE A 198 16.56 -16.30 16.75
C ILE A 198 15.35 -15.71 17.48
N ALA A 199 15.41 -14.41 17.80
CA ALA A 199 14.30 -13.67 18.37
C ALA A 199 13.78 -12.66 17.34
N LEU A 200 12.49 -12.73 17.04
CA LEU A 200 11.81 -11.84 16.10
C LEU A 200 10.93 -10.88 16.88
N GLN A 201 11.28 -9.59 16.88
CA GLN A 201 10.42 -8.56 17.43
C GLN A 201 9.47 -8.05 16.34
N VAL A 202 8.16 -8.13 16.59
CA VAL A 202 7.13 -7.77 15.62
C VAL A 202 6.46 -6.47 16.05
N PHE A 203 6.52 -5.46 15.19
CA PHE A 203 5.80 -4.20 15.38
C PHE A 203 4.50 -4.19 14.56
N TRP A 204 3.56 -3.32 14.92
CA TRP A 204 2.27 -3.21 14.23
C TRP A 204 2.36 -3.10 12.69
N PRO A 205 3.34 -2.39 12.08
CA PRO A 205 3.45 -2.34 10.62
C PRO A 205 3.77 -3.72 10.06
N SER A 206 4.68 -4.45 10.71
CA SER A 206 5.13 -5.80 10.33
C SER A 206 4.05 -6.86 10.58
N ALA A 207 3.28 -6.73 11.66
CA ALA A 207 2.13 -7.58 11.96
C ALA A 207 0.99 -7.45 10.92
N GLY A 208 1.07 -6.45 10.05
CA GLY A 208 0.12 -6.22 8.97
C GLY A 208 -1.04 -5.31 9.34
N VAL A 209 -0.92 -4.53 10.42
CA VAL A 209 -1.90 -3.46 10.71
C VAL A 209 -1.83 -2.39 9.61
N HIS A 210 -0.63 -2.08 9.12
CA HIS A 210 -0.43 -1.20 7.96
C HIS A 210 -1.21 -1.70 6.73
N SER A 211 -1.08 -2.98 6.37
CA SER A 211 -1.77 -3.55 5.22
C SER A 211 -3.30 -3.57 5.40
N ILE A 212 -3.82 -3.80 6.61
CA ILE A 212 -5.25 -3.70 6.92
C ILE A 212 -5.77 -2.28 6.72
N ILE A 213 -5.02 -1.25 7.14
CA ILE A 213 -5.38 0.16 6.96
C ILE A 213 -5.41 0.50 5.47
N ILE A 214 -4.34 0.20 4.73
CA ILE A 214 -4.28 0.45 3.27
C ILE A 214 -5.42 -0.26 2.56
N PHE A 215 -5.62 -1.55 2.85
CA PHE A 215 -6.70 -2.34 2.26
C PHE A 215 -8.05 -1.68 2.52
N SER A 216 -8.33 -1.29 3.77
CA SER A 216 -9.59 -0.66 4.18
C SER A 216 -9.82 0.66 3.45
N LEU A 217 -8.80 1.49 3.30
CA LEU A 217 -8.91 2.77 2.61
C LEU A 217 -9.14 2.57 1.10
N VAL A 218 -8.34 1.73 0.45
CA VAL A 218 -8.41 1.48 -1.00
C VAL A 218 -9.70 0.75 -1.37
N ILE A 219 -10.01 -0.36 -0.69
CA ILE A 219 -11.22 -1.14 -0.96
C ILE A 219 -12.47 -0.36 -0.55
N GLY A 220 -12.42 0.41 0.54
CA GLY A 220 -13.51 1.31 0.91
C GLY A 220 -13.83 2.28 -0.22
N ALA A 221 -12.82 2.97 -0.74
CA ALA A 221 -12.97 3.90 -1.86
C ALA A 221 -13.48 3.21 -3.14
N PHE A 222 -12.93 2.04 -3.48
CA PHE A 222 -13.35 1.25 -4.63
C PHE A 222 -14.81 0.80 -4.50
N MET A 223 -15.21 0.26 -3.35
CA MET A 223 -16.57 -0.20 -3.08
C MET A 223 -17.58 0.94 -3.17
N LEU A 224 -17.22 2.17 -2.76
CA LEU A 224 -18.11 3.32 -2.91
C LEU A 224 -18.51 3.58 -4.37
N LYS A 225 -17.62 3.33 -5.33
CA LYS A 225 -17.90 3.49 -6.77
C LYS A 225 -18.77 2.41 -7.38
N LEU A 226 -18.71 1.19 -6.86
CA LEU A 226 -19.46 0.09 -7.43
C LEU A 226 -20.97 0.31 -7.26
N ASN A 227 -21.76 0.07 -8.31
CA ASN A 227 -23.21 0.13 -8.22
C ASN A 227 -23.78 -1.17 -7.62
N ILE A 228 -23.51 -1.40 -6.34
CA ILE A 228 -23.88 -2.60 -5.59
C ILE A 228 -24.71 -2.20 -4.36
N PRO A 229 -25.72 -2.98 -3.93
CA PRO A 229 -26.42 -2.75 -2.67
C PRO A 229 -25.48 -2.70 -1.45
N ARG A 230 -25.79 -1.81 -0.50
CA ARG A 230 -24.96 -1.52 0.68
C ARG A 230 -24.56 -2.76 1.47
N ASN A 231 -25.49 -3.69 1.69
CA ASN A 231 -25.23 -4.92 2.45
C ASN A 231 -24.13 -5.78 1.83
N ARG A 232 -24.07 -5.85 0.48
CA ARG A 232 -23.02 -6.62 -0.20
C ARG A 232 -21.68 -5.90 -0.19
N LYS A 233 -21.68 -4.57 -0.32
CA LYS A 233 -20.45 -3.77 -0.13
C LYS A 233 -19.86 -4.01 1.25
N ALA A 234 -20.69 -3.97 2.30
CA ALA A 234 -20.26 -4.26 3.67
C ALA A 234 -19.74 -5.69 3.81
N MET A 235 -20.44 -6.68 3.25
CA MET A 235 -19.99 -8.08 3.26
C MET A 235 -18.63 -8.25 2.57
N TYR A 236 -18.44 -7.72 1.36
CA TYR A 236 -17.14 -7.80 0.67
C TYR A 236 -16.07 -7.07 1.47
N PHE A 237 -16.36 -5.89 2.00
CA PHE A 237 -15.41 -5.15 2.82
C PHE A 237 -14.92 -5.96 4.02
N VAL A 238 -15.83 -6.57 4.78
CA VAL A 238 -15.50 -7.44 5.93
C VAL A 238 -14.73 -8.68 5.50
N LEU A 239 -15.17 -9.38 4.44
CA LEU A 239 -14.45 -10.54 3.91
C LEU A 239 -13.04 -10.18 3.45
N GLY A 240 -12.89 -8.99 2.87
CA GLY A 240 -11.61 -8.44 2.47
C GLY A 240 -10.67 -8.21 3.65
N ILE A 241 -11.16 -7.61 4.73
CA ILE A 241 -10.38 -7.43 5.98
C ILE A 241 -9.97 -8.79 6.55
N ILE A 242 -10.89 -9.75 6.64
CA ILE A 242 -10.60 -11.10 7.12
C ILE A 242 -9.51 -11.76 6.28
N GLY A 243 -9.61 -11.68 4.95
CA GLY A 243 -8.60 -12.25 4.07
C GLY A 243 -7.25 -11.55 4.19
N THR A 244 -7.22 -10.22 4.41
CA THR A 244 -5.97 -9.49 4.70
C THR A 244 -5.34 -9.94 6.00
N ILE A 245 -6.14 -10.18 7.05
CA ILE A 245 -5.66 -10.77 8.32
C ILE A 245 -5.04 -12.16 8.07
N ILE A 246 -5.69 -13.01 7.28
CA ILE A 246 -5.19 -14.35 6.95
C ILE A 246 -3.85 -14.26 6.18
N VAL A 247 -3.76 -13.38 5.19
CA VAL A 247 -2.53 -13.16 4.42
C VAL A 247 -1.40 -12.67 5.33
N ASN A 248 -1.68 -11.76 6.26
CA ASN A 248 -0.70 -11.29 7.24
C ASN A 248 -0.26 -12.42 8.20
N LEU A 249 -1.17 -13.31 8.61
CA LEU A 249 -0.79 -14.49 9.40
C LEU A 249 0.12 -15.42 8.60
N ILE A 250 -0.20 -15.68 7.33
CA ILE A 250 0.66 -16.47 6.43
C ILE A 250 2.04 -15.82 6.28
N ARG A 251 2.09 -14.49 6.15
CA ARG A 251 3.36 -13.74 6.07
C ARG A 251 4.23 -13.98 7.30
N ILE A 252 3.71 -13.73 8.51
CA ILE A 252 4.47 -13.94 9.75
C ILE A 252 4.89 -15.41 9.87
N PHE A 253 4.03 -16.34 9.45
CA PHE A 253 4.32 -17.77 9.46
C PHE A 253 5.47 -18.10 8.51
N SER A 254 5.48 -17.56 7.29
CA SER A 254 6.56 -17.74 6.33
C SER A 254 7.88 -17.16 6.84
N LEU A 255 7.87 -16.00 7.50
CA LEU A 255 9.07 -15.43 8.15
C LEU A 255 9.61 -16.32 9.27
N SER A 256 8.70 -16.88 10.06
CA SER A 256 9.06 -17.78 11.16
C SER A 256 9.58 -19.12 10.62
N TRP A 257 8.96 -19.65 9.56
CA TRP A 257 9.39 -20.86 8.87
C TRP A 257 10.79 -20.68 8.27
N TYR A 258 11.04 -19.55 7.61
CA TYR A 258 12.36 -19.23 7.05
C TYR A 258 13.45 -19.18 8.14
N ALA A 259 13.14 -18.54 9.27
CA ALA A 259 13.99 -18.51 10.45
C ALA A 259 14.26 -19.91 11.05
N LEU A 260 13.26 -20.80 11.04
CA LEU A 260 13.38 -22.14 11.63
C LEU A 260 14.10 -23.14 10.72
N LYS A 261 13.92 -23.04 9.41
CA LYS A 261 14.28 -24.08 8.43
C LYS A 261 15.35 -23.69 7.41
N VAL A 262 15.66 -22.41 7.27
CA VAL A 262 16.58 -21.95 6.22
C VAL A 262 17.78 -21.23 6.80
N THR A 263 17.58 -20.25 7.68
CA THR A 263 18.69 -19.47 8.21
C THR A 263 18.33 -18.77 9.52
N THR A 264 19.32 -18.63 10.39
CA THR A 264 19.27 -17.71 11.55
C THR A 264 20.22 -16.53 11.37
N ASP A 265 20.82 -16.37 10.19
CA ASP A 265 21.60 -15.18 9.84
C ASP A 265 20.67 -13.97 9.72
N PRO A 266 20.87 -12.90 10.53
CA PRO A 266 20.00 -11.74 10.52
C PRO A 266 19.94 -11.03 9.17
N ALA A 267 21.06 -10.96 8.43
CA ALA A 267 21.10 -10.27 7.14
C ALA A 267 20.24 -10.99 6.09
N ALA A 268 20.44 -12.31 5.92
CA ALA A 268 19.64 -13.12 5.01
C ALA A 268 18.15 -13.17 5.40
N TRP A 269 17.83 -13.10 6.70
CA TRP A 269 16.44 -13.03 7.17
C TRP A 269 15.79 -11.67 6.84
N GLU A 270 16.51 -10.57 7.06
CA GLU A 270 16.03 -9.21 6.80
C GLU A 270 15.74 -8.98 5.31
N GLU A 271 16.59 -9.48 4.41
CA GLU A 271 16.33 -9.44 2.96
C GLU A 271 15.00 -10.11 2.59
N PHE A 272 14.71 -11.26 3.18
CA PHE A 272 13.43 -11.95 2.97
C PHE A 272 12.27 -11.19 3.62
N HIS A 273 12.47 -10.61 4.81
CA HIS A 273 11.47 -9.84 5.55
C HIS A 273 10.97 -8.62 4.78
N GLN A 274 11.87 -7.90 4.16
CA GLN A 274 11.56 -6.72 3.35
C GLN A 274 10.62 -7.08 2.20
N ILE A 275 10.91 -8.16 1.46
CA ILE A 275 10.15 -8.52 0.26
C ILE A 275 8.82 -9.25 0.58
N ALA A 276 8.79 -10.06 1.64
CA ALA A 276 7.67 -10.95 1.93
C ALA A 276 6.33 -10.23 2.13
N GLY A 277 6.34 -9.01 2.69
CA GLY A 277 5.12 -8.25 2.95
C GLY A 277 4.35 -7.90 1.68
N GLU A 278 5.06 -7.41 0.69
CA GLU A 278 4.46 -6.90 -0.54
C GLU A 278 4.10 -8.01 -1.52
N ILE A 279 4.95 -9.02 -1.65
CA ILE A 279 4.68 -10.19 -2.49
C ILE A 279 3.40 -10.92 -2.07
N MET A 280 3.04 -10.89 -0.78
CA MET A 280 1.81 -11.54 -0.32
C MET A 280 0.60 -10.60 -0.36
N PHE A 281 0.77 -9.34 0.03
CA PHE A 281 -0.34 -8.40 0.13
C PHE A 281 -0.90 -7.98 -1.24
N LEU A 282 -0.03 -7.70 -2.22
CA LEU A 282 -0.49 -7.17 -3.50
C LEU A 282 -1.27 -8.17 -4.34
N PRO A 283 -0.78 -9.42 -4.54
CA PRO A 283 -1.57 -10.40 -5.27
C PRO A 283 -2.91 -10.65 -4.59
N TRP A 284 -2.95 -10.63 -3.25
CA TRP A 284 -4.20 -10.70 -2.51
C TRP A 284 -5.15 -9.55 -2.83
N LEU A 285 -4.68 -8.29 -2.75
CA LEU A 285 -5.50 -7.11 -3.04
C LEU A 285 -6.10 -7.16 -4.46
N PHE A 286 -5.27 -7.47 -5.47
CA PHE A 286 -5.73 -7.59 -6.86
C PHE A 286 -6.65 -8.78 -7.07
N ALA A 287 -6.32 -9.95 -6.51
CA ALA A 287 -7.17 -11.13 -6.60
C ALA A 287 -8.54 -10.86 -5.97
N PHE A 288 -8.58 -10.20 -4.83
CA PHE A 288 -9.80 -9.82 -4.13
C PHE A 288 -10.67 -8.90 -5.00
N ILE A 289 -10.10 -7.82 -5.55
CA ILE A 289 -10.81 -6.91 -6.46
C ILE A 289 -11.36 -7.66 -7.67
N LEU A 290 -10.54 -8.51 -8.30
CA LEU A 290 -10.92 -9.28 -9.48
C LEU A 290 -12.08 -10.23 -9.16
N VAL A 291 -12.03 -10.95 -8.04
CA VAL A 291 -13.09 -11.85 -7.59
C VAL A 291 -14.40 -11.10 -7.38
N VAL A 292 -14.38 -9.96 -6.70
CA VAL A 292 -15.58 -9.12 -6.50
C VAL A 292 -16.17 -8.67 -7.83
N ILE A 293 -15.33 -8.18 -8.76
CA ILE A 293 -15.78 -7.75 -10.10
C ILE A 293 -16.41 -8.93 -10.85
N LEU A 294 -15.77 -10.10 -10.85
CA LEU A 294 -16.26 -11.29 -11.55
C LEU A 294 -17.61 -11.76 -11.00
N ILE A 295 -17.76 -11.82 -9.67
CA ILE A 295 -19.00 -12.24 -9.01
C ILE A 295 -20.14 -11.28 -9.37
N GLU A 296 -19.93 -9.97 -9.23
CA GLU A 296 -20.98 -8.99 -9.48
C GLU A 296 -21.30 -8.86 -10.98
N SER A 297 -20.30 -8.99 -11.85
CA SER A 297 -20.52 -9.02 -13.30
C SER A 297 -21.38 -10.21 -13.72
N ARG A 298 -21.10 -11.41 -13.18
CA ARG A 298 -21.92 -12.62 -13.43
C ARG A 298 -23.35 -12.44 -12.90
N ARG A 299 -23.50 -11.80 -11.74
CA ARG A 299 -24.80 -11.55 -11.12
C ARG A 299 -25.65 -10.58 -11.94
N LEU A 300 -25.07 -9.49 -12.45
CA LEU A 300 -25.76 -8.53 -13.31
C LEU A 300 -26.27 -9.21 -14.58
N LYS A 301 -25.42 -9.98 -15.27
CA LYS A 301 -25.83 -10.75 -16.47
C LYS A 301 -26.99 -11.70 -16.20
N LYS A 302 -27.02 -12.35 -15.03
CA LYS A 302 -28.10 -13.27 -14.63
C LYS A 302 -29.41 -12.54 -14.31
N LEU A 303 -29.34 -11.29 -13.85
CA LEU A 303 -30.54 -10.47 -13.62
C LEU A 303 -31.11 -9.96 -14.95
N GLU A 304 -30.25 -9.53 -15.87
CA GLU A 304 -30.65 -9.11 -17.22
C GLU A 304 -31.32 -10.25 -18.00
N SER A 305 -30.77 -11.47 -17.96
CA SER A 305 -31.36 -12.61 -18.66
C SER A 305 -32.70 -13.06 -18.08
N LYS A 306 -32.92 -12.91 -16.76
CA LYS A 306 -34.21 -13.19 -16.13
C LYS A 306 -35.26 -12.12 -16.43
N GLY A 307 -34.84 -10.86 -16.62
CA GLY A 307 -35.73 -9.76 -16.99
C GLY A 307 -36.24 -9.86 -18.43
N GLN A 308 -35.42 -10.37 -19.35
CA GLN A 308 -35.80 -10.57 -20.77
C GLN A 308 -36.78 -11.74 -21.00
N ASN A 309 -36.86 -12.71 -20.08
CA ASN A 309 -37.80 -13.84 -20.20
C ASN A 309 -39.24 -13.50 -19.76
N HIS A 310 -39.51 -12.23 -19.40
CA HIS A 310 -40.83 -11.76 -18.94
C HIS A 310 -41.41 -10.62 -19.81
N THR A 311 -40.83 -10.38 -20.99
CA THR A 311 -41.34 -9.49 -22.05
C THR A 311 -41.53 -10.28 -23.32
#